data_AF-A0A903VKB6-F1
#
_entry.id   AF-A0A903VKB6-F1
#
_cell.length_a   1.000
_cell.length_b   1.000
_cell.length_c   1.000
_cell.angle_alpha   90.00
_cell.angle_beta   90.00
_cell.angle_gamma   90.00
#
_symmetry.space_group_name_H-M   'P 1'
#
loop_
_entity.id
_entity.type
_entity.pdbx_description
1 polymer ?
#
loop_
_entity_poly.entity_id
_entity_poly.type
_entity_poly.pdbx_seq_one_letter_code
_entity_poly.pdbx_strand_id
1 'polypeptide(L)'
;MVLTKFSNFILEYVSGIFNEALKELGRMCMSHLKSDKPQTKLGILNMAVEVIMTLEQQVRERNLNPKAACLKRREEEKAEDGPKLPPHILHQTPYPSLPGPPPNLPHNPGPPQ
;
A
#
# COMPACT_ATOMS: atom_id res chain seq x y z
N MET A 1 37.34 8.21 39.99
CA MET A 1 37.01 9.13 38.87
C MET A 1 36.96 8.43 37.51
N VAL A 2 37.90 7.53 37.18
CA VAL A 2 37.92 6.82 35.88
C VAL A 2 36.71 5.90 35.68
N LEU A 3 36.33 5.08 36.67
CA LEU A 3 35.14 4.21 36.57
C LEU A 3 33.85 5.01 36.34
N THR A 4 33.67 6.15 37.01
CA THR A 4 32.49 7.00 36.83
C THR A 4 32.41 7.57 35.42
N LYS A 5 33.55 8.02 34.86
CA LYS A 5 33.62 8.49 33.47
C LYS A 5 33.32 7.36 32.47
N PHE A 6 33.84 6.16 32.71
CA PHE A 6 33.56 5.01 31.87
C PHE A 6 32.09 4.59 31.93
N SER A 7 31.48 4.55 33.13
CA SER A 7 30.06 4.26 33.31
C SER A 7 29.18 5.29 32.57
N ASN A 8 29.48 6.59 32.71
CA ASN A 8 28.77 7.64 32.00
C ASN A 8 28.91 7.50 30.47
N PHE A 9 30.10 7.17 29.98
CA PHE A 9 30.32 6.94 28.54
C PHE A 9 29.47 5.77 28.01
N ILE A 10 29.39 4.67 28.76
CA ILE A 10 28.54 3.53 28.37
C ILE A 10 27.06 3.92 28.40
N LEU A 11 26.61 4.68 29.40
CA LEU A 11 25.22 5.15 29.47
C LEU A 11 24.86 6.07 28.30
N GLU A 12 25.75 7.00 27.93
CA GLU A 12 25.56 7.86 26.76
C GLU A 12 25.55 7.06 25.45
N TYR A 13 26.47 6.11 25.29
CA TYR A 13 26.54 5.24 24.12
C TYR A 13 25.26 4.42 23.94
N VAL A 14 24.80 3.77 25.02
CA VAL A 14 23.56 2.97 25.01
C VAL A 14 22.34 3.86 24.74
N SER A 15 22.28 5.05 25.36
CA SER A 15 21.22 6.03 25.10
C SER A 15 21.21 6.45 23.63
N GLY A 16 22.37 6.68 23.02
CA GLY A 16 22.53 7.00 21.60
C GLY A 16 21.92 5.93 20.69
N ILE A 17 22.31 4.67 20.89
CA ILE A 17 21.77 3.54 20.10
C ILE A 17 20.25 3.45 20.25
N PHE A 18 19.74 3.55 21.47
CA PHE A 18 18.31 3.48 21.75
C PHE A 18 17.53 4.62 21.07
N ASN A 19 18.05 5.85 21.11
CA ASN A 19 17.40 6.99 20.49
C ASN A 19 17.38 6.88 18.96
N GLU A 20 18.44 6.38 18.32
CA GLU A 20 18.46 6.16 16.88
C GLU A 20 17.50 5.06 16.44
N ALA A 21 17.45 3.94 17.19
CA ALA A 21 16.49 2.88 16.95
C ALA A 21 15.03 3.38 17.07
N LEU A 22 14.74 4.22 18.08
CA LEU A 22 13.42 4.82 18.25
C LEU A 22 13.07 5.77 17.09
N LYS A 23 14.00 6.58 16.59
CA LYS A 23 13.75 7.46 15.44
C LYS A 23 13.41 6.66 14.19
N GLU A 24 14.11 5.56 13.93
CA GLU A 24 13.82 4.70 12.79
C GLU A 24 12.44 4.04 12.91
N LEU A 25 12.12 3.50 14.09
CA LEU A 25 10.79 2.97 14.37
C LEU A 25 9.69 4.03 14.18
N GLY A 26 9.93 5.26 14.66
CA GLY A 26 9.02 6.39 14.50
C GLY A 26 8.72 6.70 13.04
N ARG A 27 9.75 6.76 12.17
CA ARG A 27 9.57 6.99 10.72
C ARG A 27 8.72 5.90 10.08
N MET A 28 9.01 4.64 10.39
CA MET A 28 8.27 3.50 9.85
C MET A 28 6.78 3.57 10.25
N CYS A 29 6.49 3.82 11.53
CA CYS A 29 5.11 3.90 11.99
C CYS A 29 4.35 5.09 11.39
N MET A 30 5.02 6.24 11.23
CA MET A 30 4.42 7.44 10.64
C MET A 30 3.98 7.20 9.19
N SER A 31 4.80 6.50 8.40
CA SER A 31 4.48 6.11 7.02
C SER A 31 3.23 5.23 6.95
N HIS A 32 3.09 4.26 7.86
CA HIS A 32 1.93 3.37 7.91
C HIS A 32 0.64 4.05 8.38
N LEU A 33 0.73 4.96 9.36
CA LEU A 33 -0.45 5.63 9.94
C LEU A 33 -0.84 6.93 9.22
N LYS A 34 -0.02 7.42 8.28
CA LYS A 34 -0.20 8.73 7.61
C LYS A 34 -0.49 9.86 8.63
N SER A 35 0.22 9.82 9.75
CA SER A 35 -0.04 10.70 10.90
C SER A 35 1.00 11.81 10.98
N ASP A 36 0.57 13.05 11.21
CA ASP A 36 1.46 14.21 11.39
C ASP A 36 1.57 14.63 12.88
N LYS A 37 1.37 13.67 13.79
CA LYS A 37 1.45 13.92 15.23
C LYS A 37 2.91 14.02 15.68
N PRO A 38 3.25 14.91 16.62
CA PRO A 38 4.59 14.99 17.17
C PRO A 38 5.00 13.67 17.85
N GLN A 39 6.21 13.20 17.57
CA GLN A 39 6.70 11.91 18.06
C GLN A 39 7.47 12.07 19.37
N THR A 40 6.86 11.62 20.47
CA THR A 40 7.54 11.39 21.75
C THR A 40 7.96 9.92 21.86
N LYS A 41 8.90 9.57 22.76
CA LYS A 41 9.31 8.16 22.97
C LYS A 41 8.11 7.26 23.27
N LEU A 42 7.21 7.70 24.15
CA LEU A 42 5.96 6.98 24.44
C LEU A 42 5.02 6.95 23.24
N GLY A 43 4.91 8.07 22.50
CA GLY A 43 4.10 8.15 21.28
C GLY A 43 4.53 7.13 20.23
N ILE A 44 5.84 6.98 19.99
CA ILE A 44 6.39 5.99 19.04
C ILE A 44 6.02 4.57 19.47
N LEU A 45 6.12 4.25 20.76
CA LEU A 45 5.75 2.93 21.28
C LEU A 45 4.25 2.64 21.07
N ASN A 46 3.38 3.63 21.33
CA ASN A 46 1.95 3.48 21.09
C ASN A 46 1.62 3.33 19.60
N MET A 47 2.25 4.14 18.74
CA MET A 47 2.11 4.03 17.29
C MET A 47 2.55 2.66 16.77
N ALA A 48 3.64 2.10 17.31
CA ALA A 48 4.12 0.78 16.91
C ALA A 48 3.09 -0.32 17.21
N VAL A 49 2.45 -0.27 18.39
CA VAL A 49 1.36 -1.20 18.74
C VAL A 49 0.19 -1.08 17.76
N GLU A 50 -0.23 0.15 17.45
CA GLU A 50 -1.34 0.41 16.50
C GLU A 50 -1.03 -0.13 15.09
N VAL A 51 0.20 0.10 14.60
CA VAL A 51 0.65 -0.42 13.29
C VAL A 51 0.64 -1.94 13.28
N ILE A 52 1.17 -2.59 14.32
CA ILE A 52 1.19 -4.05 14.41
C ILE A 52 -0.23 -4.60 14.38
N MET A 53 -1.13 -4.08 15.23
CA MET A 53 -2.52 -4.54 15.29
C MET A 53 -3.24 -4.36 13.95
N THR A 54 -3.01 -3.23 13.28
CA THR A 54 -3.61 -2.93 11.97
C THR A 54 -3.10 -3.89 10.90
N LEU A 55 -1.79 -4.13 10.83
CA LEU A 55 -1.19 -5.04 9.85
C LEU A 55 -1.58 -6.50 10.11
N GLU A 56 -1.63 -6.93 11.37
CA GLU A 56 -2.08 -8.27 11.76
C GLU A 56 -3.53 -8.51 11.31
N GLN A 57 -4.41 -7.53 11.53
CA GLN A 57 -5.78 -7.62 11.07
C GLN A 57 -5.86 -7.70 9.54
N GLN A 58 -5.11 -6.86 8.82
CA GLN A 58 -5.05 -6.93 7.35
C GLN A 58 -4.55 -8.28 6.85
N VAL A 59 -3.55 -8.86 7.50
CA VAL A 59 -3.03 -10.20 7.15
C VAL A 59 -4.09 -11.26 7.41
N ARG A 60 -4.77 -11.20 8.56
CA ARG A 60 -5.86 -12.12 8.92
C ARG A 60 -6.99 -12.09 7.90
N GLU A 61 -7.48 -10.91 7.55
CA GLU A 61 -8.57 -10.73 6.56
C GLU A 61 -8.17 -11.23 5.17
N ARG A 62 -6.96 -10.90 4.71
CA ARG A 62 -6.43 -11.39 3.42
C ARG A 62 -6.30 -12.90 3.37
N ASN A 63 -5.91 -13.53 4.48
CA ASN A 63 -5.79 -14.98 4.57
C ASN A 63 -7.16 -15.68 4.57
N LEU A 64 -8.20 -15.06 5.17
CA LEU A 64 -9.56 -15.60 5.12
C LEU A 64 -10.23 -15.45 3.74
N ASN A 65 -9.86 -14.43 2.94
CA ASN A 65 -10.46 -14.20 1.61
C ASN A 65 -9.45 -13.69 0.55
N PRO A 66 -8.61 -14.57 0.00
CA PRO A 66 -7.53 -14.18 -0.92
C PRO A 66 -8.04 -13.64 -2.27
N LYS A 67 -9.23 -14.08 -2.74
CA LYS A 67 -9.80 -13.64 -4.02
C LYS A 67 -10.26 -12.19 -3.98
N ALA A 68 -10.96 -11.78 -2.92
CA ALA A 68 -11.41 -10.40 -2.76
C ALA A 68 -10.23 -9.42 -2.57
N ALA A 69 -9.19 -9.85 -1.85
CA ALA A 69 -7.99 -9.04 -1.65
C ALA A 69 -7.23 -8.76 -2.95
N CYS A 70 -7.18 -9.74 -3.87
CA CYS A 70 -6.54 -9.56 -5.18
C CYS A 70 -7.28 -8.52 -6.03
N LEU A 71 -8.61 -8.54 -6.01
CA LEU A 71 -9.44 -7.57 -6.74
C LEU A 71 -9.30 -6.14 -6.18
N LYS A 72 -9.34 -5.97 -4.84
CA LYS A 72 -9.22 -4.65 -4.20
C LYS A 72 -7.89 -3.95 -4.52
N ARG A 73 -6.77 -4.69 -4.54
CA ARG A 73 -5.45 -4.11 -4.92
C ARG A 73 -5.44 -3.60 -6.36
N ARG A 74 -6.13 -4.28 -7.28
CA ARG A 74 -6.23 -3.86 -8.68
C ARG A 74 -7.03 -2.57 -8.85
N GLU A 75 -8.02 -2.33 -7.99
CA GLU A 75 -8.81 -1.10 -8.02
C GLU A 75 -8.06 0.08 -7.40
N GLU A 76 -7.30 -0.13 -6.31
CA GLU A 76 -6.48 0.91 -5.67
C GLU A 76 -5.34 1.42 -6.57
N GLU A 77 -4.73 0.55 -7.40
CA GLU A 77 -3.67 0.94 -8.37
C GLU A 77 -4.19 1.85 -9.50
N LYS A 78 -5.48 1.74 -9.85
CA LYS A 78 -6.12 2.60 -10.85
C LYS A 78 -6.57 3.96 -10.32
N ALA A 79 -6.62 4.13 -9.00
CA ALA A 79 -7.10 5.36 -8.36
C ALA A 79 -5.99 6.38 -8.08
N GLU A 80 -4.72 5.99 -8.17
CA GLU A 80 -3.57 6.90 -7.99
C GLU A 80 -3.15 7.63 -9.28
N ASP A 81 -3.58 7.18 -10.47
CA ASP A 81 -3.39 7.91 -11.73
C ASP A 81 -4.63 8.75 -12.05
N GLY A 82 -4.70 9.93 -11.43
CA GLY A 82 -5.68 10.95 -11.81
C GLY A 82 -5.37 11.51 -13.22
N PRO A 83 -6.39 11.72 -14.08
CA PRO A 83 -6.20 12.04 -15.50
C PRO A 83 -5.55 13.42 -15.69
N LYS A 84 -4.30 13.45 -16.14
CA LYS A 84 -3.69 14.63 -16.76
C LYS A 84 -3.97 14.60 -18.26
N LEU A 85 -5.12 15.14 -18.67
CA LEU A 85 -5.35 15.54 -20.06
C LEU A 85 -4.82 16.97 -20.30
N PRO A 86 -4.27 17.25 -21.49
CA PRO A 86 -4.45 18.54 -22.13
C PRO A 86 -5.51 18.47 -23.26
N PRO A 87 -6.38 19.49 -23.40
CA PRO A 87 -7.38 19.63 -24.47
C PRO A 87 -6.77 20.26 -25.74
N HIS A 88 -7.53 20.26 -26.87
CA HIS A 88 -7.38 21.04 -28.14
C HIS A 88 -6.44 20.46 -29.24
N ILE A 89 -6.69 20.45 -30.56
CA ILE A 89 -7.77 20.94 -31.46
C ILE A 89 -7.59 20.33 -32.88
N LEU A 90 -8.70 20.13 -33.64
CA LEU A 90 -8.85 19.89 -35.09
C LEU A 90 -7.90 18.93 -35.84
N HIS A 91 -8.45 17.85 -36.42
CA HIS A 91 -8.51 17.68 -37.88
C HIS A 91 -9.54 16.61 -38.29
N GLN A 92 -10.33 16.97 -39.30
CA GLN A 92 -11.46 16.24 -39.86
C GLN A 92 -11.02 15.23 -40.95
N THR A 93 -12.01 14.47 -41.46
CA THR A 93 -12.12 13.75 -42.77
C THR A 93 -12.02 12.21 -42.72
N PRO A 94 -12.65 11.47 -43.67
CA PRO A 94 -13.92 10.77 -43.43
C PRO A 94 -13.79 9.24 -43.63
N TYR A 95 -14.76 8.48 -43.12
CA TYR A 95 -14.90 7.03 -43.32
C TYR A 95 -14.78 6.58 -44.79
N PRO A 96 -14.37 5.31 -45.00
CA PRO A 96 -15.17 4.43 -45.83
C PRO A 96 -15.64 3.20 -45.05
N SER A 97 -16.95 3.03 -45.01
CA SER A 97 -17.70 1.84 -44.61
C SER A 97 -17.32 0.63 -45.46
N LEU A 98 -17.21 -0.59 -44.90
CA LEU A 98 -17.34 -1.89 -45.59
C LEU A 98 -17.29 -3.07 -44.56
N PRO A 99 -17.76 -4.30 -44.86
CA PRO A 99 -19.09 -4.77 -44.45
C PRO A 99 -19.11 -6.10 -43.64
N GLY A 100 -20.24 -6.35 -42.95
CA GLY A 100 -20.78 -7.71 -42.74
C GLY A 100 -20.67 -8.31 -41.33
N PRO A 101 -21.79 -8.76 -40.71
CA PRO A 101 -21.76 -9.53 -39.47
C PRO A 101 -21.38 -11.00 -39.73
N PRO A 102 -20.71 -11.70 -38.79
CA PRO A 102 -20.38 -13.11 -38.96
C PRO A 102 -21.64 -14.00 -38.94
N PRO A 103 -21.66 -15.13 -39.67
CA PRO A 103 -22.83 -15.99 -39.75
C PRO A 103 -23.04 -16.79 -38.45
N ASN A 104 -24.31 -17.04 -38.15
CA ASN A 104 -24.83 -17.96 -37.13
C ASN A 104 -23.98 -19.23 -36.98
N LEU A 105 -23.55 -19.51 -35.75
CA LEU A 105 -23.11 -20.84 -35.31
C LEU A 105 -24.33 -21.77 -35.21
N PRO A 106 -24.31 -22.97 -35.81
CA PRO A 106 -25.41 -23.91 -35.69
C PRO A 106 -25.49 -24.50 -34.28
N HIS A 107 -26.73 -24.53 -33.80
CA HIS A 107 -27.26 -25.20 -32.63
C HIS A 107 -26.79 -26.66 -32.52
N ASN A 108 -26.19 -27.03 -31.38
CA ASN A 108 -25.86 -28.41 -31.03
C ASN A 108 -27.07 -29.06 -30.32
N PRO A 109 -27.76 -30.04 -30.91
CA PRO A 109 -28.74 -30.84 -30.17
C PRO A 109 -27.99 -31.87 -29.30
N GLY A 110 -28.58 -32.20 -28.14
CA GLY A 110 -27.96 -32.95 -27.05
C GLY A 110 -27.54 -34.40 -27.33
N PRO A 111 -27.01 -35.09 -26.31
CA PRO A 111 -26.38 -36.41 -26.45
C PRO A 111 -27.42 -37.53 -26.63
N PRO A 112 -27.11 -38.62 -27.36
CA PRO A 112 -27.92 -39.82 -27.32
C PRO A 112 -27.66 -40.63 -26.04
N GLN A 113 -28.69 -41.40 -25.66
CA GLN A 113 -28.84 -42.25 -24.48
C GLN A 113 -27.72 -43.29 -24.29
#